data_AF-A7SC36-F1
#
_entry.id   AF-A7SC36-F1
#
_cell.length_a   1.000
_cell.length_b   1.000
_cell.length_c   1.000
_cell.angle_alpha   90.00
_cell.angle_beta   90.00
_cell.angle_gamma   90.00
#
_symmetry.space_group_name_H-M   'P 1'
#
loop_
_entity.id
_entity.type
_entity.pdbx_description
1 polymer ?
#
loop_
_entity_poly.entity_id
_entity_poly.type
_entity_poly.pdbx_seq_one_letter_code
_entity_poly.pdbx_strand_id
1 'polypeptide(L)'
;VDPSKLRELEEFATQFKLRRIKLGFTQTNVGAALAAVHGTDFSQTTICRFENLQLSFKNACKLKPILARWLEEAERSGGACGEKFGAERRRKRRTTIGLAAKEALENHFMKQTKPSSPEIVRIADGLRLDKEVVRVWFCNRRQREKRVKTSLNIHNFMGFKTE
;
A
#
# COMPACT_ATOMS: atom_id res chain seq x y z
N VAL A 1 1.26 -5.33 -19.98
CA VAL A 1 2.45 -5.06 -19.14
C VAL A 1 3.52 -6.03 -19.62
N ASP A 2 4.72 -5.54 -19.89
CA ASP A 2 5.83 -6.39 -20.31
C ASP A 2 6.15 -7.41 -19.18
N PRO A 3 5.99 -8.73 -19.41
CA PRO A 3 6.19 -9.75 -18.38
C PRO A 3 7.59 -9.71 -17.77
N SER A 4 8.60 -9.31 -18.56
CA SER A 4 9.98 -9.22 -18.10
C SER A 4 10.17 -8.10 -17.07
N LYS A 5 9.55 -6.94 -17.30
CA LYS A 5 9.59 -5.81 -16.36
C LYS A 5 8.83 -6.08 -15.07
N LEU A 6 7.83 -6.96 -15.12
CA LEU A 6 7.08 -7.37 -13.95
C LEU A 6 7.92 -8.26 -13.03
N ARG A 7 8.58 -9.26 -13.60
CA ARG A 7 9.52 -10.14 -12.89
C ARG A 7 10.69 -9.36 -12.28
N GLU A 8 11.26 -8.42 -13.02
CA GLU A 8 12.35 -7.57 -12.52
C GLU A 8 11.92 -6.66 -11.33
N LEU A 9 10.63 -6.33 -11.26
CA LEU A 9 10.07 -5.55 -10.15
C LEU A 9 9.78 -6.45 -8.93
N GLU A 10 9.35 -7.68 -9.16
CA GLU A 10 9.17 -8.72 -8.14
C GLU A 10 10.48 -9.09 -7.44
N GLU A 11 11.52 -9.35 -8.24
CA GLU A 11 12.87 -9.63 -7.76
C GLU A 11 13.41 -8.46 -6.94
N PHE A 12 13.27 -7.23 -7.46
CA PHE A 12 13.71 -6.05 -6.74
C PHE A 12 12.96 -5.85 -5.41
N ALA A 13 11.64 -6.00 -5.37
CA ALA A 13 10.86 -5.83 -4.14
C ALA A 13 11.27 -6.86 -3.06
N THR A 14 11.55 -8.10 -3.48
CA THR A 14 12.01 -9.17 -2.59
C THR A 14 13.41 -8.88 -2.05
N GLN A 15 14.35 -8.51 -2.94
CA GLN A 15 15.71 -8.17 -2.53
C GLN A 15 15.72 -6.93 -1.62
N PHE A 16 14.98 -5.89 -1.98
CA PHE A 16 14.86 -4.66 -1.20
C PHE A 16 14.42 -4.97 0.24
N LYS A 17 13.39 -5.82 0.41
CA LYS A 17 12.90 -6.23 1.73
C LYS A 17 13.99 -6.96 2.53
N LEU A 18 14.69 -7.92 1.92
CA LEU A 18 15.76 -8.68 2.58
C LEU A 18 16.90 -7.78 3.02
N ARG A 19 17.39 -6.90 2.13
CA ARG A 19 18.52 -6.01 2.43
C ARG A 19 18.15 -4.96 3.46
N ARG A 20 16.95 -4.39 3.39
CA ARG A 20 16.42 -3.48 4.42
C ARG A 20 16.46 -4.13 5.81
N ILE A 21 15.96 -5.37 5.92
CA ILE A 21 15.95 -6.11 7.19
C ILE A 21 17.38 -6.41 7.65
N LYS A 22 18.26 -6.83 6.73
CA LYS A 22 19.68 -7.08 7.01
C LYS A 22 20.41 -5.84 7.56
N LEU A 23 20.06 -4.66 7.07
CA LEU A 23 20.57 -3.37 7.54
C LEU A 23 19.86 -2.85 8.81
N GLY A 24 18.89 -3.59 9.37
CA GLY A 24 18.19 -3.23 10.60
C GLY A 24 17.14 -2.11 10.44
N PHE A 25 16.79 -1.69 9.23
CA PHE A 25 15.82 -0.62 9.02
C PHE A 25 14.38 -1.14 9.11
N THR A 26 13.51 -0.47 9.86
CA THR A 26 12.07 -0.71 9.79
C THR A 26 11.45 0.01 8.58
N GLN A 27 10.27 -0.41 8.14
CA GLN A 27 9.53 0.28 7.06
C GLN A 27 9.24 1.76 7.39
N THR A 28 9.07 2.11 8.68
CA THR A 28 8.91 3.49 9.13
C THR A 28 10.21 4.27 8.99
N ASN A 29 11.33 3.69 9.42
CA ASN A 29 12.65 4.30 9.30
C ASN A 29 13.02 4.57 7.84
N VAL A 30 12.73 3.63 6.94
CA VAL A 30 12.93 3.83 5.49
C VAL A 30 12.09 4.99 4.97
N GLY A 31 10.82 5.05 5.36
CA GLY A 31 9.93 6.14 4.96
C GLY A 31 10.44 7.53 5.35
N ALA A 32 10.99 7.65 6.56
CA ALA A 32 11.60 8.87 7.08
C ALA A 32 12.96 9.17 6.43
N ALA A 33 13.83 8.17 6.27
CA ALA A 33 15.14 8.35 5.67
C ALA A 33 15.06 8.73 4.17
N LEU A 34 14.00 8.29 3.48
CA LEU A 34 13.74 8.67 2.10
C LEU A 34 13.36 10.16 1.94
N ALA A 35 12.81 10.81 2.96
CA ALA A 35 12.55 12.25 2.90
C ALA A 35 13.83 13.06 2.72
N ALA A 36 14.93 12.61 3.33
CA ALA A 36 16.24 13.27 3.17
C ALA A 36 16.80 13.16 1.75
N VAL A 37 16.43 12.11 1.00
CA VAL A 37 16.97 11.84 -0.35
C VAL A 37 16.05 12.37 -1.47
N HIS A 38 14.73 12.33 -1.25
CA HIS A 38 13.72 12.63 -2.28
C HIS A 38 12.87 13.88 -1.98
N GLY A 39 13.04 14.50 -0.80
CA GLY A 39 12.30 15.71 -0.41
C GLY A 39 10.82 15.48 -0.07
N THR A 40 10.34 14.23 -0.11
CA THR A 40 8.97 13.86 0.23
C THR A 40 8.96 12.65 1.16
N ASP A 41 8.30 12.78 2.31
CA ASP A 41 8.13 11.67 3.25
C ASP A 41 7.31 10.54 2.62
N PHE A 42 7.84 9.32 2.68
CA PHE A 42 7.06 8.13 2.40
C PHE A 42 6.51 7.54 3.71
N SER A 43 5.25 7.12 3.68
CA SER A 43 4.68 6.44 4.85
C SER A 43 5.16 4.98 4.94
N GLN A 44 5.20 4.42 6.15
CA GLN A 44 5.38 2.97 6.38
C GLN A 44 4.48 2.11 5.46
N THR A 45 3.24 2.56 5.24
CA THR A 45 2.27 1.85 4.39
C THR A 45 2.67 1.87 2.91
N THR A 46 3.37 2.91 2.46
CA THR A 46 3.91 2.98 1.09
C THR A 46 4.99 1.93 0.89
N ILE A 47 5.95 1.84 1.81
CA ILE A 47 7.04 0.85 1.78
C ILE A 47 6.45 -0.56 1.84
N CYS A 48 5.52 -0.81 2.77
CA CYS A 48 4.82 -2.09 2.89
C CYS A 48 4.07 -2.48 1.60
N ARG A 49 3.37 -1.54 0.95
CA ARG A 49 2.69 -1.82 -0.33
C ARG A 49 3.66 -2.11 -1.46
N PHE A 50 4.83 -1.48 -1.48
CA PHE A 50 5.86 -1.76 -2.47
C PHE A 50 6.44 -3.17 -2.29
N GLU A 51 6.86 -3.51 -1.07
CA GLU A 51 7.42 -4.85 -0.73
C GLU A 51 6.44 -5.99 -1.02
N ASN A 52 5.15 -5.76 -0.80
CA ASN A 52 4.11 -6.76 -1.10
C ASN A 52 3.52 -6.60 -2.52
N LEU A 53 4.11 -5.75 -3.37
CA LEU A 53 3.69 -5.51 -4.75
C LEU A 53 2.21 -5.10 -4.91
N GLN A 54 1.64 -4.50 -3.87
CA GLN A 54 0.24 -4.06 -3.81
C GLN A 54 0.03 -2.66 -4.42
N LEU A 55 0.93 -2.23 -5.29
CA LEU A 55 0.85 -0.98 -6.02
C LEU A 55 0.42 -1.25 -7.47
N SER A 56 -0.06 -0.22 -8.15
CA SER A 56 -0.19 -0.31 -9.60
C SER A 56 1.19 -0.39 -10.24
N PHE A 57 1.29 -1.04 -11.40
CA PHE A 57 2.56 -1.24 -12.10
C PHE A 57 3.29 0.09 -12.33
N LYS A 58 2.57 1.09 -12.85
CA LYS A 58 3.11 2.45 -13.10
C LYS A 58 3.66 3.10 -11.82
N ASN A 59 3.02 2.87 -10.67
CA ASN A 59 3.49 3.44 -9.41
C ASN A 59 4.70 2.68 -8.86
N ALA A 60 4.70 1.36 -8.95
CA ALA A 60 5.83 0.53 -8.55
C ALA A 60 7.08 0.84 -9.39
N CYS A 61 6.95 1.01 -10.72
CA CYS A 61 8.07 1.43 -11.58
C CYS A 61 8.62 2.82 -11.21
N LYS A 62 7.77 3.74 -10.72
CA LYS A 62 8.23 5.05 -10.24
C LYS A 62 8.98 4.97 -8.92
N LEU A 63 8.56 4.08 -8.02
CA LEU A 63 9.20 3.93 -6.70
C LEU A 63 10.50 3.12 -6.77
N LYS A 64 10.61 2.14 -7.68
CA LYS A 64 11.80 1.28 -7.83
C LYS A 64 13.13 2.07 -7.85
N PRO A 65 13.35 3.06 -8.74
CA PRO A 65 14.62 3.78 -8.79
C PRO A 65 14.89 4.62 -7.53
N ILE A 66 13.85 5.15 -6.89
CA ILE A 66 13.98 5.93 -5.66
C ILE A 66 14.45 5.03 -4.50
N LEU A 67 13.83 3.86 -4.37
CA LEU A 67 14.15 2.88 -3.35
C LEU A 67 15.52 2.23 -3.59
N ALA A 68 15.90 2.02 -4.86
CA ALA A 68 17.22 1.48 -5.23
C ALA A 68 18.34 2.44 -4.81
N ARG A 69 18.21 3.72 -5.18
CA ARG A 69 19.19 4.75 -4.82
C ARG A 69 19.36 4.89 -3.30
N TRP A 70 18.26 4.86 -2.56
CA TRP A 70 18.32 4.89 -1.10
C TRP A 70 19.02 3.65 -0.51
N LEU A 71 18.73 2.47 -1.07
CA LEU A 71 19.32 1.22 -0.59
C LEU A 71 20.85 1.21 -0.79
N GLU A 72 21.33 1.65 -1.95
CA GLU A 72 22.78 1.77 -2.23
C GLU A 72 23.48 2.71 -1.25
N GLU A 73 22.85 3.84 -0.92
CA GLU A 73 23.41 4.81 0.02
C GLU A 73 23.41 4.27 1.46
N ALA A 74 22.34 3.57 1.85
CA ALA A 74 22.24 2.92 3.16
C ALA A 74 23.26 1.79 3.33
N GLU A 75 23.55 1.03 2.27
CA GLU A 75 24.60 0.00 2.24
C GLU A 75 26.00 0.61 2.37
N ARG A 76 26.27 1.72 1.66
CA ARG A 76 27.56 2.42 1.72
C ARG A 76 27.81 3.07 3.09
N SER A 77 26.75 3.53 3.74
CA SER A 77 26.80 4.14 5.07
C SER A 77 26.90 3.12 6.22
N GLY A 78 26.98 1.81 5.92
CA GLY A 78 27.24 0.76 6.90
C GLY A 78 26.15 0.55 7.95
N GLY A 79 24.90 0.93 7.68
CA GLY A 79 23.77 0.72 8.61
C GLY A 79 23.78 1.60 9.88
N ALA A 80 24.76 2.48 10.06
CA ALA A 80 24.92 3.32 11.25
C ALA A 80 23.81 4.36 11.49
N CYS A 81 22.83 4.46 10.57
CA CYS A 81 21.72 5.41 10.62
C CYS A 81 20.41 4.80 11.17
N GLY A 82 20.38 3.48 11.44
CA GLY A 82 19.16 2.76 11.86
C GLY A 82 18.58 3.21 13.20
N GLU A 83 19.43 3.61 14.15
CA GLU A 83 19.04 3.92 15.53
C GLU A 83 18.47 5.34 15.74
N LYS A 84 18.67 6.28 14.80
CA LYS A 84 18.42 7.72 15.06
C LYS A 84 17.03 8.23 14.66
N PHE A 85 16.15 7.40 14.10
CA PHE A 85 14.85 7.85 13.57
C PHE A 85 13.65 7.37 14.41
N GLY A 86 13.57 7.84 15.66
CA GLY A 86 12.49 7.56 16.61
C GLY A 86 11.44 8.67 16.74
N ALA A 87 11.18 9.47 15.71
CA ALA A 87 10.19 10.55 15.78
C ALA A 87 8.79 10.06 15.41
N GLU A 88 8.03 9.62 16.41
CA GLU A 88 6.66 9.12 16.27
C GLU A 88 5.67 10.26 16.00
N ARG A 89 5.12 10.33 14.78
CA ARG A 89 4.03 11.26 14.44
C ARG A 89 2.68 10.56 14.38
N ARG A 90 1.72 11.06 15.17
CA ARG A 90 0.33 10.59 15.26
C ARG A 90 -0.44 10.83 13.95
N ARG A 91 -0.91 9.72 13.34
CA ARG A 91 -1.78 9.67 12.15
C ARG A 91 -3.18 10.26 12.43
N LYS A 92 -3.80 10.85 11.40
CA LYS A 92 -5.24 11.14 11.37
C LYS A 92 -6.05 9.84 11.51
N ARG A 93 -7.05 9.81 12.40
CA ARG A 93 -7.91 8.63 12.64
C ARG A 93 -8.70 8.28 11.38
N ARG A 94 -8.77 6.98 11.07
CA ARG A 94 -9.55 6.42 9.95
C ARG A 94 -11.00 6.18 10.40
N THR A 95 -11.96 6.47 9.53
CA THR A 95 -13.36 6.04 9.68
C THR A 95 -13.49 4.56 9.35
N THR A 96 -14.02 3.75 10.27
CA THR A 96 -14.25 2.32 10.07
C THR A 96 -15.63 2.10 9.45
N ILE A 97 -15.68 1.37 8.34
CA ILE A 97 -16.94 0.92 7.72
C ILE A 97 -17.30 -0.42 8.35
N GLY A 98 -18.53 -0.58 8.84
CA GLY A 98 -19.02 -1.83 9.42
C GLY A 98 -19.01 -3.00 8.42
N LEU A 99 -18.87 -4.23 8.91
CA LEU A 99 -18.80 -5.45 8.09
C LEU A 99 -20.01 -5.59 7.15
N ALA A 100 -21.23 -5.43 7.67
CA ALA A 100 -22.47 -5.50 6.89
C ALA A 100 -22.52 -4.45 5.76
N ALA A 101 -22.08 -3.21 6.05
CA ALA A 101 -22.02 -2.16 5.04
C ALA A 101 -20.97 -2.45 3.96
N LYS A 102 -19.85 -3.08 4.33
CA LYS A 102 -18.81 -3.51 3.38
C LYS A 102 -19.32 -4.62 2.46
N GLU A 103 -20.05 -5.61 2.99
CA GLU A 103 -20.65 -6.68 2.18
C GLU A 103 -21.69 -6.14 1.19
N ALA A 104 -22.56 -5.24 1.65
CA ALA A 104 -23.52 -4.58 0.77
C ALA A 104 -22.83 -3.77 -0.35
N LEU A 105 -21.77 -3.03 -0.02
CA LEU A 105 -20.98 -2.30 -1.02
C LEU A 105 -20.32 -3.23 -2.05
N GLU A 106 -19.80 -4.39 -1.64
CA GLU A 106 -19.28 -5.39 -2.59
C GLU A 106 -20.39 -5.97 -3.47
N ASN A 107 -21.57 -6.28 -2.92
CA ASN A 107 -22.72 -6.76 -3.70
C ASN A 107 -23.16 -5.74 -4.76
N HIS A 108 -23.19 -4.45 -4.42
CA HIS A 108 -23.44 -3.38 -5.39
C HIS A 108 -22.32 -3.27 -6.44
N PHE A 109 -21.07 -3.41 -6.01
CA PHE A 109 -19.91 -3.35 -6.90
C PHE A 109 -19.93 -4.46 -7.97
N MET A 110 -20.35 -5.68 -7.62
CA MET A 110 -20.47 -6.78 -8.57
C MET A 110 -21.52 -6.52 -9.66
N LYS A 111 -22.57 -5.76 -9.34
CA LYS A 111 -23.59 -5.33 -10.33
C LYS A 111 -23.12 -4.15 -11.16
N GLN A 112 -22.46 -3.17 -10.52
CA GLN A 112 -22.01 -1.96 -11.18
C GLN A 112 -20.75 -1.39 -10.52
N THR A 113 -19.64 -1.45 -11.25
CA THR A 113 -18.32 -1.01 -10.77
C THR A 113 -18.13 0.52 -10.79
N LYS A 114 -18.98 1.23 -11.53
CA LYS A 114 -19.01 2.70 -11.67
C LYS A 114 -20.45 3.22 -11.45
N PRO A 115 -20.92 3.29 -10.19
CA PRO A 115 -22.18 3.95 -9.89
C PRO A 115 -22.11 5.43 -10.25
N SER A 116 -23.20 5.95 -10.80
CA SER A 116 -23.41 7.38 -11.05
C SER A 116 -23.61 8.15 -9.74
N SER A 117 -23.50 9.48 -9.77
CA SER A 117 -23.69 10.31 -8.58
C SER A 117 -25.05 10.07 -7.88
N PRO A 118 -26.19 9.98 -8.59
CA PRO A 118 -27.47 9.65 -7.97
C PRO A 118 -27.49 8.26 -7.31
N GLU A 119 -26.83 7.27 -7.91
CA GLU A 119 -26.76 5.91 -7.36
C GLU A 119 -25.89 5.86 -6.11
N ILE A 120 -24.79 6.62 -6.07
CA ILE A 120 -23.95 6.75 -4.87
C ILE A 120 -24.77 7.29 -3.69
N VAL A 121 -25.64 8.29 -3.93
CA VAL A 121 -26.53 8.83 -2.89
C VAL A 121 -27.50 7.77 -2.40
N ARG A 122 -28.15 7.03 -3.32
CA ARG A 122 -29.07 5.93 -2.95
C ARG A 122 -28.39 4.84 -2.12
N ILE A 123 -27.17 4.45 -2.48
CA ILE A 123 -26.39 3.46 -1.73
C ILE A 123 -25.99 4.01 -0.36
N ALA A 124 -25.59 5.27 -0.28
CA ALA A 124 -25.23 5.94 0.96
C ALA A 124 -26.40 6.01 1.94
N ASP A 125 -27.59 6.39 1.47
CA ASP A 125 -28.81 6.45 2.28
C ASP A 125 -29.22 5.06 2.78
N GLY A 126 -29.18 4.04 1.90
CA GLY A 126 -29.51 2.66 2.26
C GLY A 126 -28.54 2.05 3.29
N LEU A 127 -27.29 2.51 3.32
CA LEU A 127 -26.26 2.03 4.25
C LEU A 127 -26.02 2.97 5.43
N ARG A 128 -26.74 4.10 5.51
CA ARG A 128 -26.52 5.18 6.49
C ARG A 128 -25.05 5.62 6.57
N LEU A 129 -24.39 5.73 5.42
CA LEU A 129 -23.02 6.20 5.28
C LEU A 129 -22.99 7.57 4.61
N ASP A 130 -21.92 8.32 4.81
CA ASP A 130 -21.69 9.56 4.06
C ASP A 130 -21.47 9.24 2.56
N LYS A 131 -22.08 10.03 1.68
CA LYS A 131 -21.91 9.94 0.22
C LYS A 131 -20.43 9.90 -0.20
N GLU A 132 -19.59 10.65 0.51
CA GLU A 132 -18.15 10.72 0.25
C GLU A 132 -17.44 9.42 0.64
N VAL A 133 -17.87 8.77 1.73
CA VAL A 133 -17.34 7.47 2.15
C VAL A 133 -17.66 6.42 1.09
N VAL A 134 -18.90 6.37 0.58
CA VAL A 134 -19.29 5.44 -0.48
C VAL A 134 -18.52 5.73 -1.77
N ARG A 135 -18.45 7.00 -2.20
CA ARG A 135 -17.70 7.40 -3.40
C ARG A 135 -16.22 7.00 -3.32
N VAL A 136 -15.56 7.30 -2.19
CA VAL A 136 -14.15 6.95 -1.94
C VAL A 136 -13.98 5.42 -1.87
N TRP A 137 -14.94 4.70 -1.30
CA TRP A 137 -14.93 3.24 -1.26
C TRP A 137 -14.93 2.66 -2.68
N PHE A 138 -15.84 3.08 -3.56
CA PHE A 138 -15.89 2.62 -4.96
C PHE A 138 -14.60 2.99 -5.72
N CYS A 139 -14.05 4.18 -5.48
CA CYS A 139 -12.77 4.59 -6.06
C CYS A 139 -11.63 3.67 -5.62
N ASN A 140 -11.49 3.42 -4.32
CA ASN A 140 -10.48 2.54 -3.75
C ASN A 140 -10.65 1.09 -4.20
N ARG A 141 -11.91 0.62 -4.32
CA ARG A 141 -12.24 -0.73 -4.75
C ARG A 141 -11.87 -0.97 -6.21
N ARG A 142 -12.13 -0.01 -7.11
CA ARG A 142 -11.63 -0.05 -8.50
C ARG A 142 -10.11 0.01 -8.58
N GLN A 143 -9.48 0.83 -7.74
CA GLN A 143 -8.02 0.88 -7.69
C GLN A 143 -7.41 -0.45 -7.25
N ARG A 144 -8.08 -1.21 -6.37
CA ARG A 144 -7.65 -2.55 -5.97
C ARG A 144 -7.55 -3.52 -7.15
N GLU A 145 -8.46 -3.44 -8.13
CA GLU A 145 -8.44 -4.29 -9.32
C GLU A 145 -7.30 -3.97 -10.28
N LYS A 146 -6.87 -2.71 -10.31
CA LYS A 146 -5.73 -2.24 -11.12
C LYS A 146 -4.37 -2.47 -10.47
N ARG A 147 -4.32 -3.00 -9.24
CA ARG A 147 -3.06 -3.42 -8.62
C ARG A 147 -2.50 -4.58 -9.43
N VAL A 148 -1.19 -4.64 -9.56
CA VAL A 148 -0.54 -5.82 -10.15
C VAL A 148 -1.02 -7.02 -9.35
N LYS A 149 -1.72 -7.95 -10.00
CA LYS A 149 -1.91 -9.30 -9.46
C LYS A 149 -0.58 -10.03 -9.61
N THR A 150 0.38 -9.71 -8.77
CA THR A 150 1.34 -10.73 -8.38
C THR A 150 0.51 -11.77 -7.69
N SER A 151 0.60 -13.02 -8.12
CA SER A 151 -0.30 -14.15 -7.84
C SER A 151 -0.49 -14.55 -6.37
N LEU A 152 -0.22 -13.67 -5.41
CA LEU A 152 -0.40 -13.87 -3.98
C LEU A 152 -1.28 -12.75 -3.44
N ASN A 153 -2.57 -12.86 -3.74
CA ASN A 153 -3.59 -12.45 -2.80
C ASN A 153 -3.22 -13.17 -1.49
N ILE A 154 -2.75 -12.40 -0.50
CA ILE A 154 -2.50 -12.81 0.88
C ILE A 154 -3.83 -13.33 1.44
N HIS A 155 -4.19 -14.56 1.07
CA HIS A 155 -5.31 -15.30 1.63
C HIS A 155 -4.82 -16.26 2.72
N ASN A 156 -3.50 -16.39 2.96
CA ASN A 156 -2.98 -17.37 3.93
C ASN A 156 -1.94 -16.87 4.95
N PHE A 157 -1.63 -15.57 5.09
CA PHE A 157 -0.57 -15.13 6.05
C PHE A 157 -1.03 -14.41 7.31
N MET A 158 -2.33 -14.21 7.57
CA MET A 158 -2.80 -13.69 8.87
C MET A 158 -4.13 -14.32 9.33
N GLY A 159 -4.25 -15.63 9.19
CA GLY A 159 -5.14 -16.45 10.03
C GLY A 159 -4.33 -16.93 11.23
N PHE A 160 -4.50 -16.24 12.36
CA PHE A 160 -4.29 -16.65 13.76
C PHE A 160 -3.29 -17.78 14.08
N LYS A 161 -2.24 -17.41 14.84
CA LYS A 161 -1.60 -18.28 15.84
C LYS A 161 -2.61 -18.65 16.95
N THR A 162 -2.25 -19.71 17.68
CA THR A 162 -2.82 -20.34 18.91
C THR A 162 -3.96 -21.31 18.60
N GLU A 163 -3.86 -22.61 18.89
CA GLU A 163 -3.21 -23.30 20.02
C GLU A 163 -2.09 -24.29 19.64
#